data_AF-A0A939WA00-F1
#
_entry.id   AF-A0A939WA00-F1
#
_cell.length_a   1.000
_cell.length_b   1.000
_cell.length_c   1.000
_cell.angle_alpha   90.00
_cell.angle_beta   90.00
_cell.angle_gamma   90.00
#
_symmetry.space_group_name_H-M   'P 1'
#
loop_
_entity.id
_entity.type
_entity.pdbx_description
1 polymer ?
#
loop_
_entity_poly.entity_id
_entity_poly.type
_entity_poly.pdbx_seq_one_letter_code
_entity_poly.pdbx_strand_id
1 'polypeptide(L)'
;MKKNVTLLSLVLLLTALLTACGKGPKATVITLSGTEVTVTGPNKSAVKAADGVITIGKAGTYELNGKGTVPIVVKAGGGNAVRLNLKGLDLTATTTSPIYIEEATMVVINPMAGTQNTITDRHLYVKPEGESADAEKDDAPSAAIHSRAPLLIEGDGKLTVNGESYNGISSGDTLTVKSGNITVTAEHHGLKGKDYVLISGGTINIKCEGDGIKSTNTEKASLGYINITAGNITVRCDDEGIYAPSSISVSGGNLYIKSKKPALQTLGKLNLTGGMIDITTNSDPLSCTSSDLTGDVLITVNGRPYSK
;
A
#
# COMPACT_ATOMS: atom_id res chain seq x y z
N MET A 1 24.67 -3.42 30.89
CA MET A 1 23.71 -2.30 30.82
C MET A 1 23.15 -2.21 29.41
N LYS A 2 21.95 -2.75 29.19
CA LYS A 2 21.22 -2.68 27.92
C LYS A 2 20.63 -1.26 27.81
N LYS A 3 20.93 -0.53 26.72
CA LYS A 3 20.30 0.76 26.43
C LYS A 3 18.93 0.48 25.82
N ASN A 4 17.88 0.78 26.58
CA ASN A 4 16.51 0.90 26.10
C ASN A 4 16.46 2.04 25.08
N VAL A 5 16.40 1.71 23.80
CA VAL A 5 15.98 2.66 22.76
C VAL A 5 14.46 2.57 22.70
N THR A 6 13.79 3.54 23.30
CA THR A 6 12.33 3.67 23.22
C THR A 6 11.92 4.04 21.80
N LEU A 7 10.82 3.45 21.36
CA LEU A 7 10.21 3.53 20.01
C LEU A 7 9.77 4.94 19.56
N LEU A 8 10.15 5.99 20.29
CA LEU A 8 9.69 7.37 20.09
C LEU A 8 10.74 8.29 19.45
N SER A 9 11.99 7.84 19.29
CA SER A 9 13.07 8.66 18.73
C SER A 9 13.36 8.44 17.23
N LEU A 10 12.58 7.60 16.53
CA LEU A 10 12.74 7.39 15.08
C LEU A 10 11.74 8.19 14.23
N VAL A 11 10.72 8.79 14.84
CA VAL A 11 9.69 9.58 14.14
C VAL A 11 10.06 11.07 14.04
N LEU A 12 11.07 11.53 14.80
CA LEU A 12 11.46 12.95 14.86
C LEU A 12 12.71 13.32 14.04
N LEU A 13 13.18 12.45 13.14
CA LEU A 13 14.31 12.75 12.25
C LEU A 13 13.93 12.85 10.75
N LEU A 14 12.63 12.90 10.43
CA LEU A 14 12.17 13.06 9.04
C LEU A 14 11.42 14.38 8.76
N THR A 15 11.25 15.25 9.77
CA THR A 15 10.58 16.56 9.61
C THR A 15 11.51 17.77 9.69
N ALA A 16 12.82 17.59 9.87
CA ALA A 16 13.80 18.69 9.85
C ALA A 16 14.47 18.84 8.47
N LEU A 17 13.69 19.11 7.42
CA LEU A 17 14.22 19.62 6.14
C LEU A 17 13.18 20.47 5.39
N LEU A 18 12.45 21.32 6.11
CA LEU A 18 11.80 22.49 5.52
C LEU A 18 12.15 23.73 6.34
N THR A 19 13.28 24.35 6.00
CA THR A 19 13.47 25.80 5.82
C THR A 19 14.96 26.10 5.62
N ALA A 20 15.45 25.81 4.43
CA ALA A 20 16.53 26.58 3.83
C ALA A 20 16.00 27.01 2.45
N CYS A 21 15.98 28.33 2.23
CA CYS A 21 15.61 29.01 0.99
C CYS A 21 15.69 28.13 -0.27
N GLY A 22 14.55 27.63 -0.74
CA GLY A 22 14.28 27.26 -2.14
C GLY A 22 15.09 26.16 -2.83
N LYS A 23 15.96 25.39 -2.15
CA LYS A 23 16.68 24.27 -2.79
C LYS A 23 16.86 23.09 -1.85
N GLY A 24 15.79 22.31 -1.66
CA GLY A 24 15.98 20.87 -1.42
C GLY A 24 16.84 20.27 -2.54
N PRO A 25 17.49 19.11 -2.33
CA PRO A 25 18.23 18.45 -3.39
C PRO A 25 17.32 18.30 -4.61
N LYS A 26 17.77 18.78 -5.78
CA LYS A 26 16.98 18.71 -7.01
C LYS A 26 16.62 17.26 -7.29
N ALA A 27 15.33 16.95 -7.40
CA ALA A 27 14.89 15.60 -7.76
C ALA A 27 15.45 15.21 -9.15
N THR A 28 15.67 13.92 -9.35
CA THR A 28 15.86 13.39 -10.71
C THR A 28 14.49 13.26 -11.34
N VAL A 29 14.27 13.93 -12.48
CA VAL A 29 12.97 13.96 -13.14
C VAL A 29 12.96 12.89 -14.23
N ILE A 30 11.95 12.02 -14.22
CA ILE A 30 11.69 11.00 -15.23
C ILE A 30 10.35 11.33 -15.88
N THR A 31 10.38 11.71 -17.15
CA THR A 31 9.20 12.07 -17.94
C THR A 31 8.94 11.00 -18.99
N LEU A 32 7.72 10.46 -19.01
CA LEU A 32 7.29 9.40 -19.92
C LEU A 32 6.39 9.95 -21.03
N SER A 33 6.62 9.47 -22.26
CA SER A 33 5.78 9.73 -23.44
C SER A 33 5.65 8.46 -24.28
N GLY A 34 4.64 7.66 -23.99
CA GLY A 34 4.49 6.31 -24.56
C GLY A 34 5.62 5.40 -24.08
N THR A 35 6.49 4.97 -24.99
CA THR A 35 7.69 4.20 -24.69
C THR A 35 8.94 5.06 -24.52
N GLU A 36 8.87 6.34 -24.85
CA GLU A 36 10.01 7.26 -24.73
C GLU A 36 10.16 7.76 -23.29
N VAL A 37 11.40 7.94 -22.86
CA VAL A 37 11.76 8.33 -21.49
C VAL A 37 12.83 9.42 -21.52
N THR A 38 12.53 10.56 -20.90
CA THR A 38 13.52 11.63 -20.68
C THR A 38 13.91 11.68 -19.22
N VAL A 39 15.21 11.69 -18.93
CA VAL A 39 15.75 11.77 -17.56
C VAL A 39 16.64 12.99 -17.39
N THR A 40 16.34 13.82 -16.39
CA THR A 40 17.16 14.99 -16.03
C THR A 40 17.43 15.04 -14.52
N GLY A 41 18.39 15.85 -14.09
CA GLY A 41 18.73 16.02 -12.67
C GLY A 41 19.94 15.20 -12.21
N PRO A 42 20.23 15.22 -10.89
CA PRO A 42 21.54 14.82 -10.36
C PRO A 42 21.81 13.31 -10.41
N ASN A 43 20.79 12.45 -10.31
CA ASN A 43 20.96 10.99 -10.37
C ASN A 43 20.56 10.41 -11.73
N LYS A 44 20.62 11.19 -12.83
CA LYS A 44 20.24 10.70 -14.17
C LYS A 44 20.99 9.43 -14.58
N SER A 45 22.26 9.29 -14.18
CA SER A 45 23.08 8.11 -14.48
C SER A 45 22.69 6.86 -13.70
N ALA A 46 21.86 7.01 -12.65
CA ALA A 46 21.29 5.90 -11.90
C ALA A 46 19.98 5.38 -12.51
N VAL A 47 19.45 6.04 -13.55
CA VAL A 47 18.23 5.64 -14.25
C VAL A 47 18.61 5.09 -15.62
N LYS A 48 18.21 3.85 -15.91
CA LYS A 48 18.45 3.20 -17.20
C LYS A 48 17.11 2.84 -17.83
N ALA A 49 16.81 3.39 -19.01
CA ALA A 49 15.70 2.94 -19.84
C ALA A 49 16.26 2.01 -20.94
N ALA A 50 16.03 0.71 -20.80
CA ALA A 50 16.50 -0.31 -21.74
C ALA A 50 15.56 -1.53 -21.70
N ASP A 51 15.51 -2.28 -22.79
CA ASP A 51 14.82 -3.58 -22.86
C ASP A 51 13.34 -3.50 -22.42
N GLY A 52 12.68 -2.36 -22.72
CA GLY A 52 11.29 -2.14 -22.36
C GLY A 52 11.05 -1.95 -20.86
N VAL A 53 12.05 -1.50 -20.09
CA VAL A 53 11.96 -1.24 -18.64
C VAL A 53 12.73 0.04 -18.27
N ILE A 54 12.22 0.81 -17.30
CA ILE A 54 12.93 1.89 -16.63
C ILE A 54 13.47 1.38 -15.30
N THR A 55 14.78 1.23 -15.15
CA THR A 55 15.42 0.79 -13.89
C THR A 55 15.95 1.98 -13.11
N ILE A 56 15.54 2.12 -11.84
CA ILE A 56 16.12 3.04 -10.86
C ILE A 56 17.09 2.25 -9.97
N GLY A 57 18.39 2.49 -10.15
CA GLY A 57 19.46 1.69 -9.54
C GLY A 57 20.07 2.26 -8.26
N LYS A 58 19.62 3.43 -7.76
CA LYS A 58 20.16 4.05 -6.54
C LYS A 58 19.09 4.71 -5.69
N ALA A 59 19.31 4.72 -4.38
CA ALA A 59 18.57 5.55 -3.42
C ALA A 59 18.52 7.03 -3.85
N GLY A 60 17.45 7.73 -3.51
CA GLY A 60 17.26 9.13 -3.88
C GLY A 60 15.81 9.49 -4.13
N THR A 61 15.58 10.75 -4.52
CA THR A 61 14.24 11.27 -4.86
C THR A 61 14.10 11.41 -6.38
N TYR A 62 13.01 10.85 -6.90
CA TYR A 62 12.65 10.82 -8.31
C TYR A 62 11.26 11.43 -8.50
N GLU A 63 11.14 12.41 -9.39
CA GLU A 63 9.84 12.98 -9.80
C GLU A 63 9.40 12.30 -11.10
N LEU A 64 8.25 11.63 -11.07
CA LEU A 64 7.71 10.85 -12.17
C LEU A 64 6.49 11.56 -12.76
N ASN A 65 6.47 11.78 -14.07
CA ASN A 65 5.37 12.47 -14.75
C ASN A 65 5.20 12.00 -16.21
N GLY A 66 4.08 12.38 -16.81
CA GLY A 66 3.75 12.06 -18.20
C GLY A 66 3.03 10.72 -18.32
N LYS A 67 2.82 10.29 -19.56
CA LYS A 67 2.09 9.06 -19.89
C LYS A 67 3.04 8.01 -20.43
N GLY A 68 3.06 6.83 -19.82
CA GLY A 68 4.01 5.78 -20.14
C GLY A 68 3.39 4.39 -20.27
N THR A 69 4.02 3.56 -21.10
CA THR A 69 3.68 2.13 -21.23
C THR A 69 4.79 1.20 -20.75
N VAL A 70 5.86 1.76 -20.18
CA VAL A 70 7.09 1.07 -19.81
C VAL A 70 7.15 0.96 -18.28
N PRO A 71 7.23 -0.25 -17.70
CA PRO A 71 7.27 -0.42 -16.25
C PRO A 71 8.51 0.25 -15.63
N ILE A 72 8.34 0.70 -14.39
CA ILE A 72 9.40 1.28 -13.56
C ILE A 72 9.81 0.24 -12.52
N VAL A 73 11.06 -0.20 -12.59
CA VAL A 73 11.64 -1.17 -11.66
C VAL A 73 12.66 -0.48 -10.75
N VAL A 74 12.50 -0.63 -9.45
CA VAL A 74 13.47 -0.16 -8.45
C VAL A 74 14.38 -1.31 -8.06
N LYS A 75 15.68 -1.18 -8.36
CA LYS A 75 16.77 -2.11 -7.99
C LYS A 75 17.87 -1.33 -7.26
N ALA A 76 17.51 -0.73 -6.14
CA ALA A 76 18.35 0.16 -5.35
C ALA A 76 18.70 -0.49 -4.00
N GLY A 77 19.36 -1.63 -4.05
CA GLY A 77 19.85 -2.37 -2.89
C GLY A 77 20.83 -1.57 -2.03
N GLY A 78 20.63 -1.62 -0.70
CA GLY A 78 21.45 -0.93 0.29
C GLY A 78 21.34 0.61 0.28
N GLY A 79 21.36 1.22 1.46
CA GLY A 79 21.38 2.68 1.63
C GLY A 79 20.06 3.31 2.10
N ASN A 80 19.81 4.56 1.71
CA ASN A 80 18.62 5.30 2.11
C ASN A 80 17.39 4.92 1.27
N ALA A 81 16.21 5.40 1.66
CA ALA A 81 14.97 5.17 0.92
C ALA A 81 15.02 5.73 -0.53
N VAL A 82 14.27 5.08 -1.43
CA VAL A 82 13.91 5.64 -2.74
C VAL A 82 12.55 6.34 -2.59
N ARG A 83 12.47 7.60 -2.98
CA ARG A 83 11.22 8.37 -2.98
C ARG A 83 10.75 8.60 -4.40
N LEU A 84 9.55 8.13 -4.73
CA LEU A 84 8.87 8.31 -6.00
C LEU A 84 7.78 9.37 -5.84
N ASN A 85 8.09 10.61 -6.22
CA ASN A 85 7.12 11.71 -6.25
C ASN A 85 6.32 11.62 -7.56
N LEU A 86 5.04 11.28 -7.48
CA LEU A 86 4.17 11.17 -8.64
C LEU A 86 3.52 12.52 -8.93
N LYS A 87 3.74 13.04 -10.15
CA LYS A 87 3.33 14.39 -10.53
C LYS A 87 2.63 14.39 -11.90
N GLY A 88 1.45 13.80 -11.94
CA GLY A 88 0.71 13.62 -13.20
C GLY A 88 1.21 12.42 -13.99
N LEU A 89 1.55 11.33 -13.31
CA LEU A 89 1.95 10.06 -13.94
C LEU A 89 0.72 9.26 -14.36
N ASP A 90 0.64 8.88 -15.64
CA ASP A 90 -0.32 7.89 -16.17
C ASP A 90 0.48 6.70 -16.73
N LEU A 91 0.59 5.62 -15.96
CA LEU A 91 1.44 4.48 -16.28
C LEU A 91 0.60 3.23 -16.47
N THR A 92 0.70 2.61 -17.64
CA THR A 92 0.06 1.31 -17.93
C THR A 92 1.12 0.29 -18.36
N ALA A 93 1.22 -0.87 -17.72
CA ALA A 93 2.16 -1.92 -18.16
C ALA A 93 1.43 -3.24 -18.46
N THR A 94 1.95 -3.99 -19.43
CA THR A 94 1.39 -5.29 -19.88
C THR A 94 2.36 -6.46 -19.69
N THR A 95 3.59 -6.19 -19.26
CA THR A 95 4.67 -7.19 -19.18
C THR A 95 4.97 -7.63 -17.74
N THR A 96 4.68 -6.78 -16.77
CA THR A 96 4.88 -6.96 -15.33
C THR A 96 4.15 -5.82 -14.60
N SER A 97 4.22 -5.79 -13.27
CA SER A 97 3.79 -4.67 -12.44
C SER A 97 4.31 -3.32 -12.99
N PRO A 98 3.43 -2.34 -13.27
CA PRO A 98 3.82 -1.00 -13.69
C PRO A 98 4.86 -0.33 -12.79
N ILE A 99 4.73 -0.48 -11.47
CA ILE A 99 5.77 -0.12 -10.50
C ILE A 99 6.16 -1.38 -9.74
N TYR A 100 7.39 -1.83 -9.96
CA TYR A 100 7.94 -3.01 -9.30
C TYR A 100 9.18 -2.64 -8.47
N ILE A 101 9.10 -2.82 -7.16
CA ILE A 101 10.25 -2.64 -6.26
C ILE A 101 10.85 -4.02 -6.04
N GLU A 102 11.86 -4.34 -6.84
CA GLU A 102 12.58 -5.62 -6.74
C GLU A 102 13.55 -5.60 -5.56
N GLU A 103 14.22 -4.48 -5.32
CA GLU A 103 15.16 -4.31 -4.23
C GLU A 103 15.27 -2.85 -3.78
N ALA A 104 15.06 -2.59 -2.48
CA ALA A 104 15.29 -1.31 -1.83
C ALA A 104 15.34 -1.50 -0.30
N THR A 105 15.89 -0.52 0.43
CA THR A 105 15.74 -0.49 1.91
C THR A 105 14.31 -0.10 2.31
N MET A 106 13.72 0.84 1.56
CA MET A 106 12.34 1.28 1.67
C MET A 106 12.00 2.07 0.41
N VAL A 107 10.76 1.99 -0.04
CA VAL A 107 10.24 2.89 -1.06
C VAL A 107 9.11 3.75 -0.50
N VAL A 108 9.18 5.04 -0.79
CA VAL A 108 8.13 6.01 -0.48
C VAL A 108 7.46 6.42 -1.78
N ILE A 109 6.17 6.14 -1.92
CA ILE A 109 5.33 6.66 -3.00
C ILE A 109 4.61 7.90 -2.52
N ASN A 110 4.82 9.00 -3.22
CA ASN A 110 4.27 10.31 -2.88
C ASN A 110 3.48 10.92 -4.03
N PRO A 111 2.15 10.70 -4.10
CA PRO A 111 1.27 11.46 -4.98
C PRO A 111 1.34 12.94 -4.58
N MET A 112 1.90 13.78 -5.44
CA MET A 112 2.12 15.19 -5.10
C MET A 112 0.80 15.97 -5.06
N ALA A 113 0.71 16.91 -4.12
CA ALA A 113 -0.45 17.77 -3.96
C ALA A 113 -0.88 18.42 -5.29
N GLY A 114 -2.18 18.46 -5.55
CA GLY A 114 -2.75 19.03 -6.77
C GLY A 114 -2.57 18.18 -8.04
N THR A 115 -2.03 16.96 -7.92
CA THR A 115 -1.83 16.06 -9.08
C THR A 115 -2.74 14.84 -9.02
N GLN A 116 -3.00 14.28 -10.21
CA GLN A 116 -3.71 13.01 -10.38
C GLN A 116 -2.77 12.02 -11.03
N ASN A 117 -2.64 10.83 -10.45
CA ASN A 117 -1.73 9.81 -10.91
C ASN A 117 -2.51 8.50 -11.09
N THR A 118 -2.29 7.81 -12.19
CA THR A 118 -2.96 6.55 -12.54
C THR A 118 -1.91 5.48 -12.82
N ILE A 119 -2.01 4.34 -12.13
CA ILE A 119 -1.16 3.17 -12.33
C ILE A 119 -2.08 2.01 -12.71
N THR A 120 -1.92 1.45 -13.91
CA THR A 120 -2.79 0.40 -14.45
C THR A 120 -1.96 -0.81 -14.85
N ASP A 121 -2.21 -1.92 -14.20
CA ASP A 121 -1.63 -3.22 -14.53
C ASP A 121 -2.55 -3.99 -15.45
N ARG A 122 -2.07 -4.28 -16.66
CA ARG A 122 -2.72 -5.10 -17.67
C ARG A 122 -1.86 -6.29 -18.05
N HIS A 123 -0.87 -6.64 -17.21
CA HIS A 123 -0.15 -7.89 -17.39
C HIS A 123 -1.09 -9.06 -17.12
N LEU A 124 -0.79 -10.24 -17.64
CA LEU A 124 -1.51 -11.45 -17.28
C LEU A 124 -0.70 -12.17 -16.21
N TYR A 125 -1.15 -12.08 -14.96
CA TYR A 125 -0.61 -12.89 -13.88
C TYR A 125 -1.03 -14.34 -14.12
N VAL A 126 -0.08 -15.13 -14.63
CA VAL A 126 -0.26 -16.56 -14.81
C VAL A 126 0.22 -17.27 -13.56
N LYS A 127 -0.74 -17.76 -12.76
CA LYS A 127 -0.44 -18.63 -11.63
C LYS A 127 0.30 -19.89 -12.11
N PRO A 128 1.28 -20.40 -11.34
CA PRO A 128 1.83 -21.73 -11.60
C PRO A 128 0.73 -22.80 -11.51
N GLU A 129 0.79 -23.80 -12.38
CA GLU A 129 -0.15 -24.92 -12.36
C GLU A 129 -0.06 -25.70 -11.04
N GLY A 130 -1.20 -26.00 -10.42
CA GLY A 130 -1.28 -26.75 -9.15
C GLY A 130 -1.19 -25.92 -7.87
N GLU A 131 -0.96 -24.60 -7.96
CA GLU A 131 -0.98 -23.69 -6.80
C GLU A 131 -2.41 -23.18 -6.50
N SER A 132 -2.77 -23.00 -5.21
CA SER A 132 -4.08 -22.46 -4.81
C SER A 132 -4.20 -20.97 -5.18
N ALA A 133 -5.43 -20.43 -5.20
CA ALA A 133 -5.64 -19.01 -5.47
C ALA A 133 -4.91 -18.10 -4.46
N ASP A 134 -4.65 -18.61 -3.25
CA ASP A 134 -3.94 -17.92 -2.16
C ASP A 134 -2.42 -18.16 -2.14
N ALA A 135 -1.87 -18.97 -3.05
CA ALA A 135 -0.45 -19.36 -3.07
C ALA A 135 0.45 -18.32 -3.75
N GLU A 136 -0.01 -17.06 -3.83
CA GLU A 136 0.76 -15.94 -4.37
C GLU A 136 2.16 -15.87 -3.75
N LYS A 137 3.20 -15.85 -4.61
CA LYS A 137 4.58 -15.66 -4.15
C LYS A 137 4.81 -14.19 -3.89
N ASP A 138 5.08 -13.85 -2.64
CA ASP A 138 5.36 -12.47 -2.20
C ASP A 138 6.53 -11.80 -2.97
N ASP A 139 7.42 -12.61 -3.55
CA ASP A 139 8.57 -12.16 -4.32
C ASP A 139 8.30 -11.91 -5.82
N ALA A 140 7.14 -12.32 -6.35
CA ALA A 140 6.79 -12.15 -7.76
C ALA A 140 5.90 -10.91 -7.95
N PRO A 141 6.03 -10.16 -9.07
CA PRO A 141 5.20 -8.99 -9.36
C PRO A 141 3.73 -9.41 -9.56
N SER A 142 2.92 -9.24 -8.51
CA SER A 142 1.52 -9.71 -8.45
C SER A 142 0.54 -8.56 -8.20
N ALA A 143 0.98 -7.31 -8.41
CA ALA A 143 0.16 -6.14 -8.14
C ALA A 143 0.48 -4.99 -9.09
N ALA A 144 -0.43 -4.03 -9.26
CA ALA A 144 -0.13 -2.84 -10.05
C ALA A 144 1.02 -2.00 -9.47
N ILE A 145 1.11 -1.97 -8.14
CA ILE A 145 2.29 -1.54 -7.42
C ILE A 145 2.73 -2.71 -6.55
N HIS A 146 3.83 -3.37 -6.92
CA HIS A 146 4.37 -4.50 -6.17
C HIS A 146 5.71 -4.15 -5.54
N SER A 147 5.90 -4.47 -4.27
CA SER A 147 7.16 -4.27 -3.56
C SER A 147 7.65 -5.53 -2.88
N ARG A 148 8.95 -5.79 -2.97
CA ARG A 148 9.66 -6.78 -2.12
C ARG A 148 10.26 -6.17 -0.85
N ALA A 149 10.20 -4.85 -0.73
CA ALA A 149 10.73 -4.07 0.39
C ALA A 149 9.60 -3.31 1.12
N PRO A 150 9.86 -2.76 2.33
CA PRO A 150 8.91 -1.87 3.00
C PRO A 150 8.39 -0.77 2.07
N LEU A 151 7.06 -0.67 1.94
CA LEU A 151 6.38 0.30 1.10
C LEU A 151 5.62 1.30 1.96
N LEU A 152 5.94 2.58 1.80
CA LEU A 152 5.24 3.69 2.44
C LEU A 152 4.52 4.53 1.38
N ILE A 153 3.26 4.84 1.62
CA ILE A 153 2.49 5.82 0.86
C ILE A 153 2.20 7.02 1.76
N GLU A 154 2.64 8.20 1.32
CA GLU A 154 2.38 9.48 1.97
C GLU A 154 2.32 10.59 0.92
N GLY A 155 1.40 11.53 1.05
CA GLY A 155 1.23 12.64 0.10
C GLY A 155 -0.20 13.14 0.09
N ASP A 156 -0.47 14.23 -0.62
CA ASP A 156 -1.79 14.87 -0.65
C ASP A 156 -2.43 14.85 -2.06
N GLY A 157 -1.74 14.25 -3.03
CA GLY A 157 -2.25 14.03 -4.38
C GLY A 157 -3.22 12.86 -4.48
N LYS A 158 -3.85 12.74 -5.66
CA LYS A 158 -4.68 11.58 -6.00
C LYS A 158 -3.84 10.48 -6.64
N LEU A 159 -4.04 9.25 -6.17
CA LEU A 159 -3.46 8.02 -6.71
C LEU A 159 -4.59 7.04 -7.04
N THR A 160 -4.76 6.73 -8.31
CA THR A 160 -5.66 5.68 -8.81
C THR A 160 -4.82 4.48 -9.22
N VAL A 161 -5.10 3.31 -8.67
CA VAL A 161 -4.40 2.06 -8.94
C VAL A 161 -5.39 1.02 -9.44
N ASN A 162 -5.15 0.49 -10.64
CA ASN A 162 -5.97 -0.52 -11.27
C ASN A 162 -5.14 -1.80 -11.42
N GLY A 163 -5.33 -2.74 -10.49
CA GLY A 163 -4.78 -4.10 -10.59
C GLY A 163 -5.71 -4.98 -11.42
N GLU A 164 -5.75 -4.78 -12.74
CA GLU A 164 -6.60 -5.59 -13.65
C GLU A 164 -6.07 -7.01 -13.84
N SER A 165 -4.90 -7.33 -13.26
CA SER A 165 -4.33 -8.67 -13.32
C SER A 165 -4.53 -9.50 -12.06
N TYR A 166 -4.44 -8.86 -10.88
CA TYR A 166 -4.40 -9.52 -9.58
C TYR A 166 -4.58 -8.49 -8.46
N ASN A 167 -3.57 -8.23 -7.62
CA ASN A 167 -3.69 -7.29 -6.51
C ASN A 167 -3.55 -5.82 -6.97
N GLY A 168 -4.08 -4.89 -6.17
CA GLY A 168 -3.89 -3.45 -6.41
C GLY A 168 -2.50 -2.98 -5.98
N ILE A 169 -2.26 -2.95 -4.67
CA ILE A 169 -0.98 -2.56 -4.07
C ILE A 169 -0.53 -3.67 -3.13
N SER A 170 0.66 -4.22 -3.35
CA SER A 170 1.21 -5.32 -2.58
C SER A 170 2.64 -5.03 -2.11
N SER A 171 2.95 -5.48 -0.89
CA SER A 171 4.29 -5.55 -0.34
C SER A 171 4.54 -6.95 0.23
N GLY A 172 5.60 -7.61 -0.22
CA GLY A 172 6.14 -8.84 0.36
C GLY A 172 6.84 -8.64 1.71
N ASP A 173 6.90 -7.39 2.18
CA ASP A 173 7.33 -7.00 3.53
C ASP A 173 6.14 -6.26 4.18
N THR A 174 6.27 -4.96 4.42
CA THR A 174 5.30 -4.13 5.13
C THR A 174 4.68 -3.10 4.20
N LEU A 175 3.42 -2.75 4.46
CA LEU A 175 2.70 -1.68 3.77
C LEU A 175 2.21 -0.65 4.79
N THR A 176 2.66 0.60 4.65
CA THR A 176 2.20 1.72 5.48
C THR A 176 1.53 2.78 4.62
N VAL A 177 0.33 3.22 5.00
CA VAL A 177 -0.36 4.38 4.42
C VAL A 177 -0.50 5.45 5.49
N LYS A 178 0.22 6.56 5.33
CA LYS A 178 0.15 7.70 6.26
C LYS A 178 -0.88 8.74 5.85
N SER A 179 -0.98 9.01 4.55
CA SER A 179 -1.89 9.99 3.97
C SER A 179 -2.11 9.71 2.48
N GLY A 180 -2.95 10.52 1.81
CA GLY A 180 -3.22 10.42 0.37
C GLY A 180 -4.70 10.29 0.04
N ASN A 181 -5.06 10.56 -1.21
CA ASN A 181 -6.35 10.19 -1.78
C ASN A 181 -6.14 9.01 -2.73
N ILE A 182 -6.36 7.80 -2.21
CA ILE A 182 -6.01 6.54 -2.85
C ILE A 182 -7.30 5.85 -3.30
N THR A 183 -7.39 5.50 -4.58
CA THR A 183 -8.44 4.66 -5.13
C THR A 183 -7.82 3.41 -5.73
N VAL A 184 -8.24 2.23 -5.28
CA VAL A 184 -7.74 0.94 -5.75
C VAL A 184 -8.90 0.13 -6.31
N THR A 185 -8.76 -0.33 -7.55
CA THR A 185 -9.58 -1.40 -8.14
C THR A 185 -8.68 -2.60 -8.39
N ALA A 186 -9.05 -3.80 -7.95
CA ALA A 186 -8.23 -4.99 -8.10
C ALA A 186 -9.07 -6.24 -8.40
N GLU A 187 -8.57 -7.16 -9.23
CA GLU A 187 -9.21 -8.48 -9.43
C GLU A 187 -9.02 -9.41 -8.23
N HIS A 188 -8.02 -9.17 -7.38
CA HIS A 188 -7.77 -9.96 -6.18
C HIS A 188 -7.78 -9.09 -4.93
N HIS A 189 -6.67 -8.89 -4.22
CA HIS A 189 -6.67 -8.07 -3.01
C HIS A 189 -6.47 -6.58 -3.31
N GLY A 190 -7.12 -5.72 -2.54
CA GLY A 190 -6.94 -4.27 -2.63
C GLY A 190 -5.56 -3.82 -2.17
N LEU A 191 -5.33 -3.88 -0.85
CA LEU A 191 -4.06 -3.58 -0.20
C LEU A 191 -3.51 -4.83 0.49
N LYS A 192 -2.28 -5.23 0.19
CA LYS A 192 -1.61 -6.37 0.82
C LYS A 192 -0.26 -5.95 1.39
N GLY A 193 -0.02 -6.27 2.65
CA GLY A 193 1.32 -6.23 3.27
C GLY A 193 1.55 -7.55 3.98
N LYS A 194 2.53 -8.34 3.51
CA LYS A 194 2.79 -9.69 4.03
C LYS A 194 2.93 -9.67 5.55
N ASP A 195 3.86 -8.86 6.05
CA ASP A 195 4.20 -8.77 7.46
C ASP A 195 3.18 -7.98 8.25
N TYR A 196 2.72 -6.85 7.73
CA TYR A 196 1.61 -6.09 8.29
C TYR A 196 1.17 -4.94 7.38
N VAL A 197 -0.02 -4.43 7.66
CA VAL A 197 -0.53 -3.17 7.09
C VAL A 197 -0.77 -2.15 8.21
N LEU A 198 -0.19 -0.96 8.07
CA LEU A 198 -0.41 0.17 8.96
C LEU A 198 -1.13 1.29 8.22
N ILE A 199 -2.23 1.80 8.76
CA ILE A 199 -2.94 2.96 8.19
C ILE A 199 -3.10 4.02 9.28
N SER A 200 -2.52 5.19 9.06
CA SER A 200 -2.56 6.30 10.03
C SER A 200 -3.21 7.56 9.47
N GLY A 201 -3.91 7.46 8.34
CA GLY A 201 -4.57 8.58 7.67
C GLY A 201 -4.86 8.34 6.19
N GLY A 202 -5.32 9.39 5.52
CA GLY A 202 -5.70 9.37 4.10
C GLY A 202 -7.19 9.11 3.87
N THR A 203 -7.60 9.27 2.61
CA THR A 203 -8.90 8.86 2.08
C THR A 203 -8.64 7.69 1.13
N ILE A 204 -9.08 6.49 1.51
CA ILE A 204 -8.75 5.25 0.83
C ILE A 204 -10.05 4.61 0.34
N ASN A 205 -10.17 4.36 -0.96
CA ASN A 205 -11.33 3.73 -1.58
C ASN A 205 -10.89 2.47 -2.30
N ILE A 206 -11.36 1.31 -1.85
CA ILE A 206 -10.97 0.00 -2.38
C ILE A 206 -12.21 -0.68 -2.95
N LYS A 207 -12.09 -1.17 -4.19
CA LYS A 207 -13.02 -2.11 -4.81
C LYS A 207 -12.23 -3.34 -5.28
N CYS A 208 -12.57 -4.52 -4.83
CA CYS A 208 -11.83 -5.72 -5.21
C CYS A 208 -12.66 -7.00 -5.14
N GLU A 209 -12.19 -8.11 -5.73
CA GLU A 209 -12.89 -9.39 -5.63
C GLU A 209 -12.38 -10.26 -4.46
N GLY A 210 -11.09 -10.17 -4.13
CA GLY A 210 -10.51 -10.74 -2.91
C GLY A 210 -10.65 -9.79 -1.72
N ASP A 211 -9.80 -9.98 -0.71
CA ASP A 211 -9.81 -9.16 0.50
C ASP A 211 -9.52 -7.68 0.23
N GLY A 212 -10.20 -6.80 0.97
CA GLY A 212 -9.96 -5.37 0.90
C GLY A 212 -8.57 -4.98 1.38
N ILE A 213 -8.24 -5.35 2.62
CA ILE A 213 -6.94 -5.09 3.26
C ILE A 213 -6.45 -6.39 3.90
N LYS A 214 -5.28 -6.87 3.49
CA LYS A 214 -4.77 -8.19 3.87
C LYS A 214 -3.35 -8.15 4.43
N SER A 215 -3.13 -8.97 5.46
CA SER A 215 -1.81 -9.46 5.86
C SER A 215 -1.79 -10.99 5.86
N THR A 216 -0.61 -11.59 5.65
CA THR A 216 -0.48 -13.04 5.39
C THR A 216 0.57 -13.74 6.25
N ASN A 217 1.47 -13.02 6.92
CA ASN A 217 2.56 -13.65 7.66
C ASN A 217 2.04 -14.42 8.90
N THR A 218 2.34 -15.72 8.96
CA THR A 218 2.01 -16.61 10.09
C THR A 218 3.25 -17.13 10.83
N GLU A 219 4.46 -16.75 10.39
CA GLU A 219 5.72 -17.29 10.90
C GLU A 219 6.10 -16.76 12.29
N LYS A 220 5.69 -15.51 12.60
CA LYS A 220 5.99 -14.86 13.89
C LYS A 220 4.75 -14.17 14.43
N ALA A 221 4.48 -14.34 15.72
CA ALA A 221 3.35 -13.70 16.40
C ALA A 221 3.38 -12.15 16.35
N SER A 222 4.57 -11.55 16.21
CA SER A 222 4.76 -10.10 16.08
C SER A 222 4.48 -9.55 14.67
N LEU A 223 4.17 -10.43 13.72
CA LEU A 223 3.82 -10.11 12.32
C LEU A 223 2.41 -10.61 12.05
N GLY A 224 1.94 -10.47 10.81
CA GLY A 224 0.62 -10.91 10.37
C GLY A 224 -0.53 -10.05 10.88
N TYR A 225 -0.29 -8.75 11.15
CA TYR A 225 -1.28 -7.89 11.79
C TYR A 225 -1.67 -6.68 10.93
N ILE A 226 -2.83 -6.10 11.24
CA ILE A 226 -3.28 -4.84 10.64
C ILE A 226 -3.59 -3.85 11.76
N ASN A 227 -3.09 -2.62 11.62
CA ASN A 227 -3.35 -1.55 12.59
C ASN A 227 -3.83 -0.27 11.90
N ILE A 228 -4.98 0.22 12.32
CA ILE A 228 -5.64 1.41 11.78
C ILE A 228 -5.84 2.42 12.92
N THR A 229 -5.23 3.59 12.80
CA THR A 229 -5.30 4.63 13.85
C THR A 229 -6.06 5.88 13.39
N ALA A 230 -6.18 6.10 12.08
CA ALA A 230 -6.97 7.18 11.50
C ALA A 230 -7.23 6.93 9.99
N GLY A 231 -7.98 7.83 9.37
CA GLY A 231 -8.29 7.83 7.93
C GLY A 231 -9.78 7.71 7.63
N ASN A 232 -10.16 7.94 6.37
CA ASN A 232 -11.48 7.66 5.83
C ASN A 232 -11.34 6.51 4.83
N ILE A 233 -11.73 5.31 5.22
CA ILE A 233 -11.46 4.08 4.49
C ILE A 233 -12.79 3.49 4.04
N THR A 234 -12.94 3.29 2.73
CA THR A 234 -14.09 2.60 2.15
C THR A 234 -13.62 1.34 1.46
N VAL A 235 -14.14 0.18 1.86
CA VAL A 235 -13.83 -1.13 1.28
C VAL A 235 -15.11 -1.72 0.69
N ARG A 236 -15.05 -2.13 -0.57
CA ARG A 236 -16.09 -2.93 -1.24
C ARG A 236 -15.44 -4.16 -1.84
N CYS A 237 -15.58 -5.30 -1.17
CA CYS A 237 -14.94 -6.54 -1.58
C CYS A 237 -15.91 -7.71 -1.69
N ASP A 238 -15.52 -8.72 -2.44
CA ASP A 238 -16.26 -9.98 -2.54
C ASP A 238 -15.74 -11.05 -1.56
N ASP A 239 -14.64 -10.80 -0.86
CA ASP A 239 -14.13 -11.65 0.21
C ASP A 239 -14.20 -10.94 1.59
N GLU A 240 -13.16 -11.04 2.42
CA GLU A 240 -13.11 -10.40 3.73
C GLU A 240 -12.81 -8.91 3.58
N GLY A 241 -13.45 -8.08 4.41
CA GLY A 241 -13.17 -6.64 4.41
C GLY A 241 -11.72 -6.36 4.75
N ILE A 242 -11.31 -6.86 5.92
CA ILE A 242 -9.96 -6.79 6.45
C ILE A 242 -9.61 -8.16 7.02
N TYR A 243 -8.53 -8.75 6.55
CA TYR A 243 -8.04 -10.05 7.00
C TYR A 243 -6.60 -9.95 7.51
N ALA A 244 -6.35 -10.49 8.71
CA ALA A 244 -5.01 -10.64 9.24
C ALA A 244 -4.90 -11.90 10.13
N PRO A 245 -3.88 -12.77 9.95
CA PRO A 245 -3.80 -13.99 10.75
C PRO A 245 -3.57 -13.73 12.25
N SER A 246 -2.79 -12.71 12.62
CA SER A 246 -2.41 -12.44 14.02
C SER A 246 -3.43 -11.56 14.75
N SER A 247 -3.64 -10.33 14.28
CA SER A 247 -4.59 -9.41 14.92
C SER A 247 -5.01 -8.28 14.00
N ILE A 248 -6.17 -7.69 14.29
CA ILE A 248 -6.60 -6.42 13.71
C ILE A 248 -6.86 -5.45 14.85
N SER A 249 -6.27 -4.27 14.78
CA SER A 249 -6.48 -3.18 15.74
C SER A 249 -7.01 -1.94 15.04
N VAL A 250 -8.11 -1.37 15.55
CA VAL A 250 -8.71 -0.12 15.09
C VAL A 250 -8.88 0.78 16.30
N SER A 251 -8.16 1.90 16.32
CA SER A 251 -8.19 2.88 17.41
C SER A 251 -8.72 4.25 16.97
N GLY A 252 -8.99 4.42 15.68
CA GLY A 252 -9.54 5.65 15.12
C GLY A 252 -9.78 5.55 13.61
N GLY A 253 -10.39 6.61 13.06
CA GLY A 253 -10.79 6.68 11.65
C GLY A 253 -12.27 6.35 11.41
N ASN A 254 -12.69 6.52 10.16
CA ASN A 254 -14.03 6.17 9.66
C ASN A 254 -13.87 5.06 8.62
N LEU A 255 -14.38 3.87 8.93
CA LEU A 255 -14.30 2.67 8.10
C LEU A 255 -15.69 2.33 7.61
N TYR A 256 -15.88 2.31 6.29
CA TYR A 256 -17.08 1.83 5.61
C TYR A 256 -16.75 0.54 4.89
N ILE A 257 -17.22 -0.59 5.39
CA ILE A 257 -16.84 -1.91 4.89
C ILE A 257 -18.07 -2.63 4.36
N LYS A 258 -18.09 -2.88 3.05
CA LYS A 258 -19.04 -3.78 2.42
C LYS A 258 -18.30 -5.02 1.93
N SER A 259 -18.62 -6.17 2.50
CA SER A 259 -17.95 -7.45 2.23
C SER A 259 -18.97 -8.57 2.05
N LYS A 260 -18.61 -9.66 1.37
CA LYS A 260 -19.47 -10.87 1.32
C LYS A 260 -19.09 -11.90 2.40
N LYS A 261 -17.83 -11.92 2.82
CA LYS A 261 -17.35 -12.67 4.00
C LYS A 261 -17.23 -11.72 5.22
N PRO A 262 -16.70 -12.15 6.38
CA PRO A 262 -16.59 -11.26 7.54
C PRO A 262 -15.90 -9.94 7.22
N ALA A 263 -16.43 -8.86 7.78
CA ALA A 263 -15.89 -7.53 7.54
C ALA A 263 -14.51 -7.37 8.19
N LEU A 264 -14.34 -7.90 9.41
CA LEU A 264 -13.05 -8.01 10.09
C LEU A 264 -12.82 -9.48 10.47
N GLN A 265 -11.78 -10.10 9.91
CA GLN A 265 -11.42 -11.48 10.17
C GLN A 265 -9.99 -11.62 10.66
N THR A 266 -9.80 -12.32 11.77
CA THR A 266 -8.49 -12.71 12.27
C THR A 266 -8.54 -14.06 12.96
N LEU A 267 -7.43 -14.79 12.99
CA LEU A 267 -7.32 -16.02 13.80
C LEU A 267 -6.95 -15.70 15.25
N GLY A 268 -6.53 -14.48 15.55
CA GLY A 268 -6.18 -14.02 16.90
C GLY A 268 -7.16 -13.01 17.47
N LYS A 269 -6.66 -11.82 17.81
CA LYS A 269 -7.40 -10.80 18.57
C LYS A 269 -7.89 -9.65 17.68
N LEU A 270 -9.15 -9.26 17.84
CA LEU A 270 -9.66 -7.95 17.41
C LEU A 270 -9.57 -6.95 18.56
N ASN A 271 -8.92 -5.81 18.35
CA ASN A 271 -8.90 -4.69 19.30
C ASN A 271 -9.56 -3.47 18.65
N LEU A 272 -10.83 -3.22 18.95
CA LEU A 272 -11.58 -2.08 18.41
C LEU A 272 -11.82 -1.11 19.57
N THR A 273 -10.98 -0.06 19.65
CA THR A 273 -10.93 0.85 20.80
C THR A 273 -11.36 2.28 20.47
N GLY A 274 -11.58 2.59 19.19
CA GLY A 274 -12.04 3.89 18.74
C GLY A 274 -12.35 3.92 17.25
N GLY A 275 -12.92 5.04 16.80
CA GLY A 275 -13.35 5.25 15.42
C GLY A 275 -14.79 4.82 15.15
N MET A 276 -15.23 5.08 13.93
CA MET A 276 -16.53 4.65 13.40
C MET A 276 -16.31 3.52 12.40
N ILE A 277 -16.99 2.39 12.62
CA ILE A 277 -16.93 1.22 11.76
C ILE A 277 -18.36 0.90 11.32
N ASP A 278 -18.68 1.22 10.06
CA ASP A 278 -19.96 0.93 9.43
C ASP A 278 -19.82 -0.24 8.47
N ILE A 279 -20.51 -1.33 8.78
CA ILE A 279 -20.38 -2.63 8.13
C ILE A 279 -21.67 -2.97 7.38
N THR A 280 -21.54 -3.39 6.13
CA THR A 280 -22.60 -4.05 5.36
C THR A 280 -22.12 -5.43 4.94
N THR A 281 -22.66 -6.48 5.56
CA THR A 281 -22.32 -7.88 5.21
C THR A 281 -23.49 -8.80 5.54
N ASN A 282 -23.55 -9.95 4.84
CA ASN A 282 -24.46 -11.05 5.14
C ASN A 282 -23.76 -12.18 5.92
N SER A 283 -22.47 -12.04 6.23
CA SER A 283 -21.69 -12.96 7.05
C SER A 283 -21.60 -12.45 8.50
N ASP A 284 -20.86 -13.17 9.34
CA ASP A 284 -20.51 -12.70 10.67
C ASP A 284 -19.64 -11.43 10.53
N PRO A 285 -20.03 -10.26 11.07
CA PRO A 285 -19.29 -9.02 10.82
C PRO A 285 -17.88 -9.05 11.42
N LEU A 286 -17.71 -9.73 12.56
CA LEU A 286 -16.46 -9.84 13.31
C LEU A 286 -16.14 -11.32 13.56
N SER A 287 -15.14 -11.86 12.87
CA SER A 287 -14.68 -13.25 13.02
C SER A 287 -13.29 -13.29 13.69
N CYS A 288 -13.22 -13.81 14.91
CA CYS A 288 -12.00 -13.82 15.71
C CYS A 288 -12.03 -14.81 16.88
N THR A 289 -10.85 -15.16 17.41
CA THR A 289 -10.72 -15.97 18.64
C THR A 289 -11.09 -15.16 19.88
N SER A 290 -10.72 -13.88 19.92
CA SER A 290 -11.10 -12.96 20.99
C SER A 290 -11.26 -11.55 20.48
N SER A 291 -12.13 -10.77 21.12
CA SER A 291 -12.39 -9.38 20.77
C SER A 291 -12.39 -8.50 22.01
N ASP A 292 -11.78 -7.34 21.89
CA ASP A 292 -11.81 -6.23 22.84
C ASP A 292 -12.50 -5.06 22.15
N LEU A 293 -13.75 -4.80 22.53
CA LEU A 293 -14.62 -3.76 21.98
C LEU A 293 -14.83 -2.67 23.04
N THR A 294 -13.74 -2.03 23.44
CA THR A 294 -13.73 -1.02 24.52
C THR A 294 -13.59 0.40 23.96
N GLY A 295 -13.58 1.40 24.83
CA GLY A 295 -13.45 2.80 24.43
C GLY A 295 -14.67 3.34 23.67
N ASP A 296 -14.46 4.41 22.91
CA ASP A 296 -15.52 5.15 22.21
C ASP A 296 -15.73 4.63 20.77
N VAL A 297 -15.54 3.32 20.54
CA VAL A 297 -15.76 2.73 19.21
C VAL A 297 -17.26 2.69 18.89
N LEU A 298 -17.64 3.19 17.71
CA LEU A 298 -19.00 3.07 17.19
C LEU A 298 -19.03 2.03 16.07
N ILE A 299 -19.71 0.91 16.31
CA ILE A 299 -19.87 -0.15 15.32
C ILE A 299 -21.34 -0.20 14.89
N THR A 300 -21.57 -0.11 13.58
CA THR A 300 -22.88 -0.31 12.97
C THR A 300 -22.79 -1.48 11.99
N VAL A 301 -23.77 -2.39 12.02
CA VAL A 301 -23.88 -3.50 11.09
C VAL A 301 -25.25 -3.44 10.44
N ASN A 302 -25.27 -3.35 9.10
CA ASN A 302 -26.50 -3.26 8.29
C ASN A 302 -27.45 -2.17 8.81
N GLY A 303 -26.88 -1.01 9.16
CA GLY A 303 -27.62 0.16 9.64
C GLY A 303 -28.10 0.10 11.10
N ARG A 304 -27.68 -0.91 11.88
CA ARG A 304 -28.03 -1.04 13.31
C ARG A 304 -26.79 -1.01 14.20
N PRO A 305 -26.83 -0.36 15.38
CA PRO A 305 -25.74 -0.47 16.34
C PRO A 305 -25.40 -1.93 16.65
N TYR A 306 -24.12 -2.25 16.72
CA TYR A 306 -23.63 -3.59 17.04
C TYR A 306 -23.11 -3.62 18.48
N SER A 307 -23.61 -4.57 19.25
CA SER A 307 -23.11 -4.93 20.58
C SER A 307 -22.89 -6.43 20.60
N LYS A 308 -21.72 -6.87 21.08
CA LYS A 308 -21.40 -8.30 21.24
C LYS A 308 -21.95 -8.85 22.55
#